data_AF-A0AA40P323-F1
#
_entry.id   AF-A0AA40P323-F1
#
_cell.length_a   1.000
_cell.length_b   1.000
_cell.length_c   1.000
_cell.angle_alpha   90.00
_cell.angle_beta   90.00
_cell.angle_gamma   90.00
#
_symmetry.space_group_name_H-M   'P 1'
#
loop_
_entity.id
_entity.type
_entity.pdbx_description
1 polymer ?
#
loop_
_entity_poly.entity_id
_entity_poly.type
_entity_poly.pdbx_seq_one_letter_code
_entity_poly.pdbx_strand_id
1 'polypeptide(L)'
;MIAQHPQVERLLCGHLHRPMQRRFGGSVVSICPGTSHQIVLDLDEAAPAHFNLEPAGYVLHRWHSEQGFVSHNAVFGDYEGPYPFYDVNGLID
;
A
#
# COMPACT_ATOMS: atom_id res chain seq x y z
N MET A 1 14.05 -8.10 -19.54
CA MET A 1 13.89 -8.19 -18.06
C MET A 1 13.76 -6.77 -17.51
N ILE A 2 13.07 -6.52 -16.37
CA ILE A 2 12.78 -5.14 -15.88
C ILE A 2 14.03 -4.25 -15.81
N ALA A 3 15.17 -4.81 -15.38
CA ALA A 3 16.46 -4.11 -15.34
C ALA A 3 16.97 -3.54 -16.69
N GLN A 4 16.45 -4.03 -17.82
CA GLN A 4 16.82 -3.58 -19.18
C GLN A 4 15.82 -2.54 -19.73
N HIS A 5 14.82 -2.15 -18.94
CA HIS A 5 13.70 -1.32 -19.37
C HIS A 5 13.52 -0.15 -18.40
N PRO A 6 14.38 0.88 -18.45
CA PRO A 6 14.41 1.96 -17.48
C PRO A 6 13.13 2.81 -17.47
N GLN A 7 12.32 2.75 -18.52
CA GLN A 7 11.01 3.41 -18.55
C GLN A 7 9.95 2.75 -17.65
N VAL A 8 10.23 1.59 -17.06
CA VAL A 8 9.28 0.89 -16.17
C VAL A 8 9.34 1.46 -14.75
N GLU A 9 8.36 2.30 -14.43
CA GLU A 9 8.26 2.97 -13.12
C GLU A 9 7.91 2.04 -11.96
N ARG A 10 7.00 1.08 -12.17
CA ARG A 10 6.48 0.20 -11.11
C ARG A 10 6.08 -1.17 -11.65
N LEU A 11 6.18 -2.18 -10.79
CA LEU A 11 5.54 -3.49 -10.97
C LEU A 11 4.49 -3.66 -9.88
N LEU A 12 3.25 -3.94 -10.28
CA LEU A 12 2.12 -4.10 -9.36
C LEU A 12 1.66 -5.56 -9.37
N CYS A 13 1.42 -6.14 -8.20
CA CYS A 13 0.92 -7.51 -8.08
C CYS A 13 0.07 -7.72 -6.82
N GLY A 14 -0.58 -8.89 -6.75
CA GLY A 14 -1.38 -9.34 -5.61
C GLY A 14 -0.80 -10.63 -5.01
N HIS A 15 -1.65 -11.64 -4.81
CA HIS A 15 -1.33 -12.98 -4.29
C HIS A 15 -1.02 -13.05 -2.79
N LEU A 16 -0.15 -12.21 -2.25
CA LEU A 16 0.27 -12.31 -0.84
C LEU A 16 -0.79 -11.81 0.14
N HIS A 17 -1.77 -11.01 -0.31
CA HIS A 17 -2.76 -10.40 0.58
C HIS A 17 -2.10 -9.70 1.79
N ARG A 18 -0.95 -9.05 1.56
CA ARG A 18 -0.29 -8.19 2.54
C ARG A 18 0.43 -7.11 1.76
N PRO A 19 0.20 -5.82 2.09
CA PRO A 19 0.89 -4.75 1.41
C PRO A 19 2.39 -4.84 1.68
N MET A 20 3.18 -4.85 0.61
CA MET A 20 4.64 -4.94 0.66
C MET A 20 5.24 -4.17 -0.51
N GLN A 21 6.38 -3.52 -0.29
CA GLN A 21 7.10 -2.77 -1.33
C GLN A 21 8.58 -3.13 -1.29
N ARG A 22 9.20 -3.24 -2.47
CA ARG A 22 10.64 -3.52 -2.61
C ARG A 22 11.21 -2.93 -3.89
N ARG A 23 12.47 -2.50 -3.88
CA ARG A 23 13.22 -2.19 -5.11
C ARG A 23 13.54 -3.48 -5.89
N PHE A 24 13.31 -3.47 -7.20
CA PHE A 24 13.55 -4.63 -8.07
C PHE A 24 13.88 -4.18 -9.50
N GLY A 25 15.04 -4.59 -10.02
CA GLY A 25 15.42 -4.34 -11.41
C GLY A 25 15.42 -2.85 -11.82
N GLY A 26 15.84 -1.94 -10.94
CA GLY A 26 15.79 -0.49 -11.20
C GLY A 26 14.42 0.16 -10.97
N SER A 27 13.39 -0.63 -10.66
CA SER A 27 12.02 -0.21 -10.41
C SER A 27 11.59 -0.50 -8.96
N VAL A 28 10.31 -0.32 -8.64
CA VAL A 28 9.69 -0.71 -7.36
C VAL A 28 8.55 -1.70 -7.63
N VAL A 29 8.59 -2.84 -6.94
CA VAL A 29 7.48 -3.79 -6.83
C VAL A 29 6.58 -3.34 -5.67
N SER A 30 5.27 -3.40 -5.87
CA SER A 30 4.26 -3.15 -4.84
C SER A 30 3.20 -4.25 -4.87
N ILE A 31 2.95 -4.85 -3.70
CA ILE A 31 1.84 -5.78 -3.46
C ILE A 31 0.70 -5.01 -2.80
N CYS A 32 -0.53 -5.18 -3.29
CA CYS A 32 -1.72 -4.59 -2.66
C CYS A 32 -2.23 -5.42 -1.46
N PRO A 33 -2.94 -4.80 -0.49
CA PRO A 33 -3.62 -5.55 0.56
C PRO A 33 -4.73 -6.44 -0.03
N GLY A 34 -5.08 -7.50 0.70
CA GLY A 34 -6.24 -8.33 0.38
C GLY A 34 -7.56 -7.58 0.67
N THR A 35 -8.62 -7.94 -0.04
CA THR A 35 -9.96 -7.36 0.18
C THR A 35 -10.80 -8.11 1.23
N SER A 36 -10.30 -9.22 1.78
CA SER A 36 -11.05 -10.07 2.73
C SER A 36 -10.26 -10.42 3.99
N HIS A 37 -9.08 -11.02 3.82
CA HIS A 37 -8.15 -11.38 4.89
C HIS A 37 -6.74 -10.95 4.50
N GLN A 38 -5.87 -10.79 5.49
CA GLN A 38 -4.43 -10.58 5.27
C GLN A 38 -3.64 -11.81 5.70
N ILE A 39 -2.59 -12.18 4.95
CA ILE A 39 -1.58 -13.13 5.47
C ILE A 39 -0.90 -12.47 6.66
N VAL A 40 -0.58 -13.17 7.76
CA VAL A 40 0.06 -12.60 8.95
C VAL A 40 1.50 -12.13 8.66
N LEU A 41 1.92 -10.99 9.20
CA LEU A 41 3.33 -10.56 9.15
C LEU A 41 4.07 -11.28 10.26
N ASP A 42 4.68 -12.39 9.86
CA ASP A 42 5.69 -13.07 10.64
C ASP A 42 6.93 -13.19 9.76
N LEU A 43 8.05 -12.63 10.24
CA LEU A 43 9.30 -12.58 9.49
C LEU A 43 10.24 -13.75 9.85
N ASP A 44 9.83 -14.63 10.76
CA ASP A 44 10.54 -15.87 11.03
C ASP A 44 10.38 -16.83 9.84
N GLU A 45 11.49 -17.39 9.35
CA GLU A 45 11.50 -18.33 8.23
C GLU A 45 10.76 -19.64 8.55
N ALA A 46 10.68 -20.00 9.83
CA ALA A 46 9.94 -21.16 10.31
C ALA A 46 8.48 -20.83 10.68
N ALA A 47 8.02 -19.59 10.48
CA ALA A 47 6.66 -19.20 10.79
C ALA A 47 5.64 -20.00 9.98
N PRO A 48 4.56 -20.50 10.60
CA PRO A 48 3.47 -21.13 9.87
C PRO A 48 2.73 -20.12 8.98
N ALA A 49 2.18 -20.59 7.86
CA ALA A 49 1.34 -19.79 6.99
C ALA A 49 -0.02 -19.51 7.65
N HIS A 50 -0.18 -18.30 8.20
CA HIS A 50 -1.40 -17.85 8.85
C HIS A 50 -2.03 -16.66 8.13
N PHE A 51 -3.33 -16.48 8.34
CA PHE A 51 -4.06 -15.28 7.97
C PHE A 51 -4.82 -14.73 9.18
N ASN A 52 -5.15 -13.45 9.13
CA ASN A 52 -6.03 -12.81 10.09
C ASN A 52 -6.99 -11.85 9.37
N LEU A 53 -7.87 -11.23 10.16
CA LEU A 53 -8.83 -10.23 9.70
C LEU A 53 -8.30 -8.80 9.97
N GLU A 54 -6.99 -8.58 9.83
CA GLU A 54 -6.47 -7.22 9.68
C GLU A 54 -7.27 -6.48 8.59
N PRO A 55 -7.50 -5.16 8.74
CA PRO A 55 -8.38 -4.43 7.84
C PRO A 55 -8.04 -4.67 6.37
N ALA A 56 -9.07 -5.02 5.60
CA ALA A 56 -8.98 -5.03 4.15
C ALA A 56 -8.70 -3.61 3.64
N GLY A 57 -8.15 -3.49 2.43
CA GLY A 57 -7.86 -2.18 1.87
C GLY A 57 -7.64 -2.19 0.37
N TYR A 58 -7.15 -1.08 -0.15
CA TYR A 58 -6.79 -0.91 -1.54
C TYR A 58 -5.60 0.06 -1.68
N VAL A 59 -4.98 0.03 -2.87
CA VAL A 59 -3.98 1.02 -3.27
C VAL A 59 -4.50 1.80 -4.46
N LEU A 60 -4.62 3.12 -4.32
CA LEU A 60 -4.94 4.04 -5.40
C LEU A 60 -3.65 4.59 -6.00
N HIS A 61 -3.44 4.31 -7.28
CA HIS A 61 -2.29 4.79 -8.02
C HIS A 61 -2.64 6.04 -8.82
N ARG A 62 -1.88 7.11 -8.62
CA ARG A 62 -2.00 8.37 -9.34
C ARG A 62 -0.68 8.68 -10.05
N TRP A 63 -0.76 8.86 -11.36
CA TRP A 63 0.37 9.34 -12.16
C TRP A 63 0.16 10.80 -12.56
N HIS A 64 1.24 11.58 -12.51
CA HIS A 64 1.30 12.95 -13.00
C HIS A 64 2.63 13.16 -13.71
N SER A 65 2.65 13.93 -14.80
CA SER A 65 3.87 14.15 -15.60
C SER A 65 5.01 14.77 -14.81
N GLU A 66 4.71 15.70 -13.89
CA GLU A 66 5.74 16.40 -13.10
C GLU A 66 6.09 15.69 -11.77
N GLN A 67 5.15 14.92 -11.21
CA GLN A 67 5.31 14.32 -9.88
C GLN A 67 5.62 12.82 -9.95
N GLY A 68 5.53 12.24 -11.16
CA GLY A 68 5.66 10.82 -11.39
C GLY A 68 4.50 10.02 -10.78
N PHE A 69 4.83 8.82 -10.33
CA PHE A 69 3.87 7.84 -9.82
C PHE A 69 3.77 7.85 -8.30
N VAL A 70 2.58 8.14 -7.79
CA VAL A 70 2.24 8.15 -6.36
C VAL A 70 1.23 7.04 -6.07
N SER A 71 1.44 6.30 -4.97
CA SER A 71 0.52 5.30 -4.48
C SER A 71 -0.05 5.75 -3.14
N HIS A 72 -1.38 5.80 -3.03
CA HIS A 72 -2.10 6.05 -1.79
C HIS A 72 -2.65 4.72 -1.26
N ASN A 73 -2.32 4.37 -0.03
CA ASN A 73 -2.89 3.20 0.63
C ASN A 73 -4.10 3.62 1.46
N ALA A 74 -5.18 2.88 1.36
CA ALA A 74 -6.39 3.10 2.14
C ALA A 74 -6.93 1.76 2.65
N VAL A 75 -7.60 1.82 3.80
CA VAL A 75 -8.25 0.68 4.44
C VAL A 75 -9.77 0.83 4.33
N PHE A 76 -10.46 -0.29 4.15
CA PHE A 76 -11.92 -0.34 4.21
C PHE A 76 -12.36 -0.38 5.67
N GLY A 77 -13.42 0.35 5.97
CA GLY A 77 -14.04 0.37 7.29
C GLY A 77 -14.79 1.68 7.51
N ASP A 78 -15.61 1.68 8.54
CA ASP A 78 -16.22 2.89 9.06
C ASP A 78 -15.35 3.40 10.21
N TYR A 79 -14.87 4.64 10.07
CA TYR A 79 -13.99 5.30 11.03
C TYR A 79 -14.62 6.63 11.43
N GLU A 80 -14.48 7.02 12.70
CA GLU A 80 -15.00 8.30 13.18
C GLU A 80 -14.25 9.48 12.54
N GLY A 81 -14.97 10.57 12.26
CA GLY A 81 -14.44 11.77 11.61
C GLY A 81 -15.05 12.04 10.21
N PRO A 82 -14.35 12.81 9.33
CA PRO A 82 -13.05 13.43 9.57
C PRO A 82 -13.16 14.55 10.61
N TYR A 83 -12.24 14.57 11.57
CA TYR A 83 -12.08 15.70 12.46
C TYR A 83 -11.23 16.78 11.77
N PRO A 84 -11.63 18.05 11.87
CA PRO A 84 -10.80 19.11 11.33
C PRO A 84 -9.50 19.25 12.14
N PHE A 85 -8.39 19.57 11.47
CA PHE A 85 -7.23 20.15 12.15
C PHE A 85 -7.42 21.66 12.38
N TYR A 86 -8.35 22.31 11.68
CA TYR A 86 -8.51 23.76 11.72
C TYR A 86 -9.97 24.18 11.88
N ASP A 87 -10.19 25.23 12.66
CA ASP A 87 -11.46 25.97 12.71
C ASP A 87 -11.26 27.44 12.27
N VAL A 88 -12.26 28.28 12.55
CA VAL A 88 -12.21 29.72 12.23
C VAL A 88 -11.15 30.49 13.01
N ASN A 89 -10.62 29.92 14.11
CA ASN A 89 -9.60 30.52 14.99
C ASN A 89 -8.20 29.94 14.75
N GLY A 90 -8.05 28.89 13.94
CA GLY A 90 -6.76 28.30 13.57
C GLY A 90 -6.68 26.81 13.84
N LEU A 91 -5.47 26.30 14.11
CA LEU A 91 -5.22 24.89 14.46
C LEU A 91 -5.96 24.56 15.77
N ILE A 92 -6.74 23.48 15.78
CA ILE A 92 -7.52 23.03 16.95
C ILE A 92 -6.91 21.85 17.71
N ASP A 93 -5.79 21.32 17.20
CA ASP A 93 -4.95 20.30 17.85
C ASP A 93 -3.79 20.95 18.61
#